data_AF-A0AAV0XLB3-F1
#
_entry.id   AF-A0AAV0XLB3-F1
#
_cell.length_a   1.000
_cell.length_b   1.000
_cell.length_c   1.000
_cell.angle_alpha   90.00
_cell.angle_beta   90.00
_cell.angle_gamma   90.00
#
_symmetry.space_group_name_H-M   'P 1'
#
loop_
_entity.id
_entity.type
_entity.pdbx_description
1 polymer ?
#
loop_
_entity_poly.entity_id
_entity_poly.type
_entity_poly.pdbx_seq_one_letter_code
_entity_poly.pdbx_strand_id
1 'polypeptide(L)'
;MKNFGRVSVCGSISSYNTNPKNLPKVSMLQPAIVFKQLKIEGFIVSRWADKWQSGIERNLNFIKEGKLIYPEYIVQGFESLPQAFIGMLNGENIGKALVKV
;
A
#
# COMPACT_ATOMS: atom_id res chain seq x y z
N MET A 1 12.11 12.33 10.20
CA MET A 1 12.94 11.76 9.10
C MET A 1 14.41 12.12 9.35
N LYS A 2 15.34 11.20 9.11
CA LYS A 2 16.79 11.51 9.11
C LYS A 2 17.14 12.43 7.93
N ASN A 3 18.29 13.10 7.99
CA ASN A 3 18.82 13.83 6.83
C ASN A 3 18.97 12.86 5.64
N PHE A 4 18.66 13.31 4.43
CA PHE A 4 18.65 12.54 3.18
C PHE A 4 17.64 11.38 3.15
N GLY A 5 16.62 11.43 4.02
CA GLY A 5 15.58 10.42 4.09
C GLY A 5 14.73 10.35 2.81
N ARG A 6 14.12 9.18 2.56
CA ARG A 6 13.31 8.92 1.36
C ARG A 6 11.89 8.52 1.75
N VAL A 7 10.90 9.06 1.05
CA VAL A 7 9.48 8.70 1.19
C VAL A 7 9.01 8.15 -0.14
N SER A 8 8.54 6.90 -0.13
CA SER A 8 7.89 6.27 -1.28
C SER A 8 6.39 6.43 -1.15
N VAL A 9 5.77 7.21 -2.02
CA VAL A 9 4.33 7.51 -1.98
C VAL A 9 3.59 6.51 -2.86
N CYS A 10 3.03 5.49 -2.21
CA CYS A 10 2.28 4.40 -2.87
C CYS A 10 0.79 4.72 -3.07
N GLY A 11 0.19 5.49 -2.14
CA GLY A 11 -1.23 5.82 -2.17
C GLY A 11 -1.65 6.67 -0.96
N SER A 12 -2.95 6.90 -0.83
CA SER A 12 -3.53 7.80 0.16
C SER A 12 -4.87 7.26 0.70
N ILE A 13 -4.88 6.04 1.23
CA ILE A 13 -6.12 5.35 1.65
C ILE A 13 -6.97 6.16 2.64
N SER A 14 -6.35 6.99 3.48
CA SER A 14 -7.03 7.89 4.42
C SER A 14 -7.92 8.95 3.74
N SER A 15 -7.75 9.21 2.44
CA SER A 15 -8.53 10.19 1.68
C SER A 15 -9.58 9.57 0.76
N TYR A 16 -9.57 8.25 0.54
CA TYR A 16 -10.39 7.62 -0.51
C TYR A 16 -11.90 7.77 -0.27
N ASN A 17 -12.34 7.67 0.99
CA ASN A 17 -13.75 7.79 1.37
C ASN A 17 -14.10 9.15 1.99
N THR A 18 -13.18 10.13 1.94
CA THR A 18 -13.42 11.44 2.55
C THR A 18 -14.22 12.34 1.62
N ASN A 19 -15.06 13.20 2.18
CA ASN A 19 -15.71 14.27 1.43
C ASN A 19 -14.63 15.14 0.74
N PRO A 20 -14.65 15.32 -0.58
CA PRO A 20 -13.66 16.13 -1.30
C PRO A 20 -13.53 17.58 -0.80
N LYS A 21 -14.59 18.10 -0.16
CA LYS A 21 -14.57 19.44 0.47
C LYS A 21 -13.82 19.47 1.81
N ASN A 22 -13.51 18.32 2.39
CA ASN A 22 -12.88 18.16 3.70
C ASN A 22 -11.75 17.13 3.65
N LEU A 23 -10.90 17.19 2.62
CA LEU A 23 -9.73 16.32 2.54
C LEU A 23 -8.78 16.56 3.71
N PRO A 24 -8.10 15.51 4.23
CA PRO A 24 -7.08 15.66 5.25
C PRO A 24 -6.02 16.67 4.79
N LYS A 25 -5.81 17.71 5.59
CA LYS A 25 -4.80 18.74 5.31
C LYS A 25 -3.47 18.30 5.91
N VAL A 26 -2.40 18.44 5.13
CA VAL A 26 -1.04 18.33 5.64
C VAL A 26 -0.47 19.71 5.92
N SER A 27 0.40 19.81 6.92
CA SER A 27 1.19 21.01 7.15
C SER A 27 2.11 21.32 5.97
N MET A 28 2.73 22.50 5.98
CA MET A 28 3.75 22.87 5.01
C MET A 28 4.93 21.88 5.08
N LEU A 29 5.08 21.03 4.06
CA LEU A 29 6.10 19.98 3.99
C LEU A 29 7.47 20.54 3.57
N GLN A 30 7.49 21.70 2.90
CA GLN A 30 8.66 22.28 2.26
C GLN A 30 9.82 22.52 3.24
N PRO A 31 9.64 23.08 4.45
CA PRO A 31 10.73 23.21 5.41
C PRO A 31 11.39 21.87 5.74
N ALA A 32 10.60 20.83 5.98
CA ALA A 32 11.14 19.51 6.28
C ALA A 32 11.90 18.92 5.09
N ILE A 33 11.38 19.08 3.87
CA ILE A 33 12.02 18.61 2.64
C ILE A 33 13.36 19.32 2.43
N VAL A 34 13.42 20.64 2.58
CA VAL A 34 14.62 21.45 2.35
C VAL A 34 15.67 21.19 3.43
N PHE A 35 15.32 21.37 4.70
CA PHE A 35 16.31 21.27 5.79
C PHE A 35 16.80 19.84 6.03
N LYS A 36 16.00 18.82 5.67
CA LYS A 36 16.42 17.41 5.76
C LYS A 36 16.82 16.83 4.41
N GLN A 37 16.78 17.61 3.32
CA GLN A 37 17.13 17.17 1.96
C GLN A 37 16.43 15.87 1.56
N LEU A 38 15.11 15.82 1.77
CA LEU A 38 14.31 14.61 1.56
C LEU A 38 14.06 14.35 0.09
N LYS A 39 14.07 13.07 -0.30
CA LYS A 39 13.49 12.62 -1.58
C LYS A 39 12.08 12.10 -1.34
N ILE A 40 11.08 12.71 -1.96
CA ILE A 40 9.69 12.26 -1.92
C ILE A 40 9.28 11.89 -3.34
N GLU A 41 8.94 10.62 -3.57
CA GLU A 41 8.63 10.12 -4.90
C GLU A 41 7.35 9.30 -4.91
N GLY A 42 6.39 9.71 -5.74
CA GLY A 42 5.20 8.93 -6.06
C GLY A 42 5.49 7.88 -7.11
N PHE A 43 4.81 6.74 -6.98
CA PHE A 43 5.01 5.62 -7.88
C PHE A 43 3.73 4.85 -8.18
N ILE A 44 3.66 4.27 -9.37
CA ILE A 44 2.60 3.36 -9.80
C ILE A 44 3.28 2.11 -10.34
N VAL A 45 2.75 0.94 -10.00
CA VAL A 45 3.40 -0.35 -10.28
C VAL A 45 3.69 -0.56 -11.77
N SER A 46 2.87 -0.02 -12.67
CA SER A 46 3.06 -0.09 -14.12
C SER A 46 4.33 0.58 -14.63
N ARG A 47 4.94 1.51 -13.86
CA ARG A 47 6.25 2.11 -14.20
C ARG A 47 7.38 1.07 -14.26
N TRP A 48 7.22 -0.08 -13.59
CA TRP A 48 8.20 -1.18 -13.58
C TRP A 48 7.67 -2.46 -14.22
N ALA A 49 6.83 -2.33 -15.25
CA ALA A 49 6.33 -3.48 -16.00
C ALA A 49 7.46 -4.37 -16.55
N ASP A 50 8.60 -3.78 -16.93
CA ASP A 50 9.82 -4.47 -17.37
C ASP A 50 10.43 -5.39 -16.30
N LYS A 51 10.14 -5.14 -15.02
CA LYS A 51 10.67 -5.92 -13.88
C LYS A 51 9.65 -6.85 -13.26
N TRP A 52 8.41 -6.86 -13.76
CA TRP A 52 7.28 -7.56 -13.14
C TRP A 52 7.58 -9.01 -12.82
N GLN A 53 8.01 -9.78 -13.83
CA GLN A 53 8.28 -11.21 -13.70
C GLN A 53 9.45 -11.49 -12.73
N SER A 54 10.54 -10.73 -12.85
CA SER A 54 11.70 -10.87 -11.95
C SER A 54 11.33 -10.59 -10.48
N GLY A 55 10.40 -9.66 -10.26
CA GLY A 55 9.87 -9.36 -8.93
C GLY A 55 9.05 -10.51 -8.36
N ILE A 56 8.19 -11.12 -9.17
CA ILE A 56 7.39 -12.29 -8.78
C ILE A 56 8.30 -13.46 -8.38
N GLU A 57 9.25 -13.82 -9.24
CA GLU A 57 10.15 -14.95 -9.00
C GLU A 57 10.98 -14.77 -7.73
N ARG A 58 11.49 -13.57 -7.51
CA ARG A 58 12.27 -13.26 -6.31
C ARG A 58 11.43 -13.36 -5.04
N ASN A 59 10.21 -12.83 -5.05
CA ASN A 59 9.31 -12.93 -3.90
C ASN A 59 8.88 -14.38 -3.64
N LEU A 60 8.62 -15.16 -4.68
CA LEU A 60 8.32 -16.58 -4.56
C LEU A 60 9.46 -17.35 -3.89
N ASN A 61 10.71 -17.06 -4.25
CA ASN A 61 11.87 -17.67 -3.60
C ASN A 61 11.93 -17.30 -2.11
N PHE A 62 11.69 -16.04 -1.75
CA PHE A 62 11.64 -15.64 -0.34
C PHE A 62 10.52 -16.34 0.43
N ILE A 63 9.36 -16.59 -0.18
CA ILE A 63 8.28 -17.37 0.44
C ILE A 63 8.74 -18.81 0.68
N LYS A 64 9.30 -19.46 -0.34
CA LYS A 64 9.82 -20.84 -0.23
C LYS A 64 10.93 -20.99 0.81
N GLU A 65 11.76 -19.97 0.96
CA GLU A 65 12.84 -19.91 1.96
C GLU A 65 12.35 -19.52 3.37
N GLY A 66 11.05 -19.20 3.54
CA GLY A 66 10.50 -18.73 4.82
C GLY A 66 10.94 -17.31 5.22
N LYS A 67 11.56 -16.56 4.31
CA LYS A 67 12.02 -15.17 4.53
C LYS A 67 10.92 -14.13 4.31
N LEU A 68 9.86 -14.50 3.61
CA LEU A 68 8.69 -13.66 3.40
C LEU A 68 7.43 -14.40 3.86
N ILE A 69 6.77 -13.85 4.87
CA ILE A 69 5.49 -14.34 5.38
C ILE A 69 4.37 -13.50 4.74
N TYR A 70 3.34 -14.15 4.22
CA TYR A 70 2.19 -13.50 3.59
C TYR A 70 0.90 -13.89 4.34
N PRO A 71 0.43 -13.06 5.30
CA PRO A 71 -0.85 -13.31 5.92
C PRO A 71 -1.99 -12.99 4.94
N GLU A 72 -3.03 -13.81 4.97
CA GLU A 72 -4.25 -13.65 4.17
C GLU A 72 -5.46 -13.59 5.09
N TYR A 73 -6.40 -12.73 4.73
CA TYR A 73 -7.72 -12.63 5.34
C TYR A 73 -8.75 -13.09 4.31
N ILE A 74 -9.27 -14.30 4.47
CA ILE A 74 -10.08 -14.98 3.44
C ILE A 74 -11.55 -15.01 3.85
N VAL A 75 -12.40 -14.47 3.00
CA VAL A 75 -13.87 -14.52 3.11
C VAL A 75 -14.42 -15.49 2.05
N GLN A 76 -15.44 -16.28 2.38
CA GLN A 76 -16.04 -17.27 1.45
C GLN A 76 -17.24 -16.69 0.70
N GLY A 77 -17.41 -17.08 -0.56
CA GLY A 77 -18.56 -16.75 -1.40
C GLY A 77 -18.40 -15.41 -2.11
N PHE A 78 -18.74 -15.37 -3.40
CA PHE A 78 -18.69 -14.15 -4.21
C PHE A 78 -19.62 -13.07 -3.68
N GLU A 79 -20.75 -13.48 -3.10
CA GLU A 79 -21.77 -12.63 -2.48
C GLU A 79 -21.21 -11.80 -1.32
N SER A 80 -20.13 -12.29 -0.69
CA SER A 80 -19.45 -11.61 0.42
C SER A 80 -18.53 -10.47 -0.02
N LEU A 81 -18.31 -10.28 -1.33
CA LEU A 81 -17.39 -9.27 -1.87
C LEU A 81 -17.67 -7.84 -1.36
N PRO A 82 -18.92 -7.34 -1.34
CA PRO A 82 -19.20 -6.00 -0.82
C PRO A 82 -18.80 -5.85 0.64
N GLN A 83 -19.13 -6.83 1.48
CA GLN A 83 -18.80 -6.81 2.90
C GLN A 83 -17.28 -6.89 3.12
N ALA A 84 -16.59 -7.77 2.40
CA ALA A 84 -15.13 -7.91 2.47
C ALA A 84 -14.41 -6.62 2.06
N PHE A 85 -14.91 -5.92 1.04
CA PHE A 85 -14.35 -4.64 0.59
C PHE A 85 -14.55 -3.53 1.61
N ILE A 86 -15.74 -3.42 2.21
CA ILE A 86 -16.02 -2.44 3.27
C ILE A 86 -15.13 -2.72 4.50
N GLY A 87 -15.06 -3.98 4.93
CA GLY A 87 -14.23 -4.37 6.07
C GLY A 87 -12.74 -4.05 5.84
N MET A 88 -12.24 -4.25 4.61
CA MET A 88 -10.88 -3.85 4.25
C MET A 88 -10.64 -2.34 4.42
N LEU A 89 -11.60 -1.49 4.02
CA LEU A 89 -11.48 -0.04 4.18
C LEU A 89 -11.64 0.42 5.64
N ASN A 90 -12.32 -0.37 6.48
CA ASN A 90 -12.44 -0.15 7.92
C ASN A 90 -11.24 -0.67 8.73
N GLY A 91 -10.30 -1.38 8.10
CA GLY A 91 -9.13 -1.95 8.76
C GLY A 91 -9.41 -3.26 9.51
N GLU A 92 -10.44 -4.01 9.12
CA GLU A 92 -10.83 -5.28 9.76
C GLU A 92 -9.91 -6.45 9.39
N ASN A 93 -9.11 -6.34 8.32
CA ASN A 93 -8.23 -7.40 7.84
C ASN A 93 -6.79 -7.29 8.38
N ILE A 94 -6.21 -8.42 8.78
CA ILE A 94 -4.77 -8.59 8.93
C ILE A 94 -4.25 -9.33 7.70
N GLY A 95 -3.36 -8.70 6.94
CA GLY A 95 -2.84 -9.27 5.70
C GLY A 95 -3.73 -9.01 4.48
N LYS A 96 -3.51 -9.74 3.39
CA LYS A 96 -4.22 -9.51 2.13
C LYS A 96 -5.68 -10.00 2.23
N ALA A 97 -6.64 -9.09 2.08
CA ALA A 97 -8.05 -9.45 1.96
C ALA A 97 -8.32 -10.17 0.63
N LEU A 98 -8.93 -11.36 0.70
CA LEU A 98 -9.27 -12.24 -0.41
C LEU A 98 -10.71 -12.73 -0.27
N VAL A 99 -11.40 -12.90 -1.39
CA VAL A 99 -12.69 -13.59 -1.47
C VAL A 99 -12.49 -14.89 -2.24
N LYS A 100 -12.78 -16.01 -1.60
CA LYS A 100 -12.73 -17.34 -2.21
C LYS A 100 -14.10 -17.66 -2.80
N VAL A 101 -14.12 -17.92 -4.11
CA VAL A 101 -15.31 -18.28 -4.91
C VAL A 101 -15.30 -19.78 -5.15
#